data_AF-A0A7S2NMX7-F1
#
_entry.id   AF-A0A7S2NMX7-F1
#
_cell.length_a   1.000
_cell.length_b   1.000
_cell.length_c   1.000
_cell.angle_alpha   90.00
_cell.angle_beta   90.00
_cell.angle_gamma   90.00
#
_symmetry.space_group_name_H-M   'P 1'
#
loop_
_entity.id
_entity.type
_entity.pdbx_description
1 polymer ?
#
loop_
_entity_poly.entity_id
_entity_poly.type
_entity_poly.pdbx_seq_one_letter_code
_entity_poly.pdbx_strand_id
1 'polypeptide(L)'
;RLPGTKRQRGESPAQAIRRIINEDLGEIGSRIRLDGVRNETQQATSLKYGCPSVYHKVVQEATLYDADFEAGGPTIMTCSLLRTGSKDMPQGIDRLGNIAFQDVLVVNNQAGVPVFFTWFLPSEFDDIRQDEEDFKPAIKSWLENLTWIRAL
;
A
#
# COMPACT_ATOMS: atom_id res chain seq x y z
N ARG A 1 -0.70 4.26 -6.50
CA ARG A 1 0.71 4.00 -6.88
C ARG A 1 1.08 2.62 -6.34
N LEU A 2 1.86 1.79 -7.05
CA LEU A 2 2.32 0.51 -6.48
C LEU A 2 3.34 0.72 -5.35
N PRO A 3 3.42 -0.21 -4.38
CA PRO A 3 4.48 -0.20 -3.39
C PRO A 3 5.85 -0.26 -4.09
N GLY A 4 6.80 0.52 -3.59
CA GLY A 4 8.16 0.55 -4.15
C GLY A 4 9.02 -0.58 -3.58
N THR A 5 9.94 -1.09 -4.38
CA THR A 5 11.00 -2.01 -3.92
C THR A 5 12.37 -1.43 -4.22
N LYS A 6 13.36 -1.83 -3.41
CA LYS A 6 14.76 -1.70 -3.81
C LYS A 6 15.03 -2.67 -4.97
N ARG A 7 15.77 -2.20 -5.98
CA ARG A 7 16.23 -3.03 -7.10
C ARG A 7 17.30 -4.01 -6.63
N GLN A 8 17.24 -5.24 -7.12
CA GLN A 8 18.33 -6.20 -7.03
C GLN A 8 19.45 -5.83 -8.02
N ARG A 9 20.66 -6.39 -7.81
CA ARG A 9 21.81 -6.11 -8.67
C ARG A 9 21.52 -6.61 -10.09
N GLY A 10 21.61 -5.72 -11.09
CA GLY A 10 21.32 -6.04 -12.49
C GLY A 10 19.83 -6.03 -12.87
N GLU A 11 18.94 -5.83 -11.91
CA GLU A 11 17.49 -5.78 -12.14
C GLU A 11 17.09 -4.41 -12.70
N SER A 12 16.36 -4.38 -13.82
CA SER A 12 15.75 -3.16 -14.34
C SER A 12 14.55 -2.71 -13.50
N PRO A 13 14.15 -1.43 -13.52
CA PRO A 13 12.95 -0.97 -12.81
C PRO A 13 11.69 -1.76 -13.17
N ALA A 14 11.50 -2.07 -14.46
CA ALA A 14 10.36 -2.87 -14.93
C ALA A 14 10.39 -4.31 -14.37
N GLN A 15 11.56 -4.92 -14.27
CA GLN A 15 11.72 -6.25 -13.64
C GLN A 15 11.40 -6.19 -12.14
N ALA A 16 11.86 -5.15 -11.44
CA ALA A 16 11.58 -4.96 -10.02
C ALA A 16 10.08 -4.81 -9.72
N ILE A 17 9.35 -4.08 -10.57
CA ILE A 17 7.90 -3.94 -10.47
C ILE A 17 7.20 -5.26 -10.77
N ARG A 18 7.58 -5.96 -11.85
CA ARG A 18 7.01 -7.28 -12.17
C ARG A 18 7.26 -8.29 -11.06
N ARG A 19 8.42 -8.19 -10.40
CA ARG A 19 8.76 -9.02 -9.26
C ARG A 19 7.80 -8.77 -8.10
N ILE A 20 7.55 -7.52 -7.71
CA ILE A 20 6.51 -7.21 -6.70
C ILE A 20 5.15 -7.78 -7.11
N ILE A 21 4.75 -7.60 -8.37
CA ILE A 21 3.43 -8.08 -8.85
C ILE A 21 3.33 -9.60 -8.74
N ASN A 22 4.39 -10.32 -9.09
CA ASN A 22 4.38 -11.77 -9.11
C ASN A 22 4.65 -12.40 -7.73
N GLU A 23 5.50 -11.78 -6.92
CA GLU A 23 5.95 -12.32 -5.62
C GLU A 23 5.04 -11.87 -4.47
N ASP A 24 4.69 -10.58 -4.42
CA ASP A 24 3.98 -9.99 -3.29
C ASP A 24 2.48 -9.82 -3.57
N LEU A 25 2.13 -9.62 -4.84
CA LEU A 25 0.74 -9.41 -5.29
C LEU A 25 0.21 -10.57 -6.11
N GLY A 26 0.85 -11.74 -6.10
CA GLY A 26 0.58 -12.84 -7.03
C GLY A 26 -0.91 -13.23 -7.10
N GLU A 27 -1.63 -13.20 -5.98
CA GLU A 27 -3.07 -13.50 -5.90
C GLU A 27 -3.95 -12.50 -6.66
N ILE A 28 -3.53 -11.23 -6.74
CA ILE A 28 -4.24 -10.17 -7.46
C ILE A 28 -3.48 -9.68 -8.71
N GLY A 29 -2.32 -10.27 -9.01
CA GLY A 29 -1.39 -9.74 -10.02
C GLY A 29 -2.00 -9.74 -11.42
N SER A 30 -2.86 -10.70 -11.72
CA SER A 30 -3.64 -10.74 -12.96
C SER A 30 -4.62 -9.58 -13.10
N ARG A 31 -5.08 -8.99 -11.98
CA ARG A 31 -6.05 -7.89 -11.91
C ARG A 31 -5.39 -6.50 -11.87
N ILE A 32 -4.07 -6.44 -11.85
CA ILE A 32 -3.32 -5.19 -11.85
C ILE A 32 -2.91 -4.85 -13.27
N ARG A 33 -3.39 -3.72 -13.78
CA ARG A 33 -2.93 -3.14 -15.05
C ARG A 33 -1.92 -2.05 -14.77
N LEU A 34 -0.77 -2.15 -15.43
CA LEU A 34 0.25 -1.09 -15.39
C LEU A 34 -0.07 -0.05 -16.46
N ASP A 35 -0.41 1.18 -16.06
CA ASP A 35 -0.87 2.22 -17.00
C ASP A 35 0.26 3.17 -17.42
N GLY A 36 1.20 3.48 -16.52
CA GLY A 36 2.19 4.52 -16.77
C GLY A 36 3.43 4.45 -15.89
N VAL A 37 4.54 5.01 -16.39
CA VAL A 37 5.83 5.11 -15.68
C VAL A 37 6.29 6.56 -15.67
N ARG A 38 6.58 7.08 -14.48
CA ARG A 38 7.15 8.41 -14.29
C ARG A 38 8.54 8.31 -13.66
N ASN A 39 9.48 9.07 -14.20
CA ASN A 39 10.78 9.26 -13.58
C ASN A 39 10.75 10.51 -12.71
N GLU A 40 11.10 10.37 -11.45
CA GLU A 40 11.24 11.44 -10.48
C GLU A 40 12.69 11.55 -10.04
N THR A 41 13.16 12.77 -9.82
CA THR A 41 14.48 13.01 -9.24
C THR A 41 14.28 13.79 -7.96
N GLN A 42 14.75 13.24 -6.85
CA GLN A 42 14.69 13.87 -5.54
C GLN A 42 16.11 14.17 -5.06
N GLN A 43 16.36 15.41 -4.65
CA GLN A 43 17.58 15.77 -3.96
C GLN A 43 17.33 15.64 -2.46
N ALA A 44 18.18 14.88 -1.77
CA ALA A 44 18.15 14.77 -0.32
C ALA A 44 19.56 14.50 0.20
N THR A 45 19.84 14.94 1.42
CA THR A 45 21.11 14.63 2.07
C THR A 45 21.13 13.16 2.46
N SER A 46 22.19 12.44 2.11
CA SER A 46 22.37 11.05 2.55
C SER A 46 22.48 11.00 4.06
N LEU A 47 21.54 10.31 4.72
CA LEU A 47 21.61 10.05 6.16
C LEU A 47 22.89 9.29 6.56
N LYS A 48 23.41 8.44 5.66
CA LYS A 48 24.60 7.63 5.92
C LYS A 48 25.90 8.40 5.73
N TYR A 49 25.96 9.28 4.73
CA TYR A 49 27.21 9.92 4.30
C TYR A 49 27.23 11.44 4.50
N GLY A 50 26.13 12.05 4.95
CA GLY A 50 26.01 13.49 5.20
C GLY A 50 26.10 14.38 3.95
N CYS A 51 26.16 13.81 2.76
CA CYS A 51 26.39 14.55 1.52
C CYS A 51 25.09 14.75 0.70
N PRO A 52 24.95 15.87 -0.04
CA PRO A 52 23.87 16.06 -1.00
C PRO A 52 23.87 14.91 -2.00
N SER A 53 22.75 14.21 -2.10
CA SER A 53 22.58 13.05 -2.97
C SER A 53 21.38 13.23 -3.88
N VAL A 54 21.51 12.77 -5.11
CA VAL A 54 20.42 12.75 -6.10
C VAL A 54 19.88 11.33 -6.16
N TYR A 55 18.60 11.17 -5.83
CA TYR A 55 17.88 9.92 -5.90
C TYR A 55 17.00 9.91 -7.14
N HIS A 56 17.28 8.99 -8.05
CA HIS A 56 16.40 8.73 -9.18
C HIS A 56 15.37 7.67 -8.78
N LYS A 57 14.10 8.06 -8.79
CA LYS A 57 12.96 7.21 -8.45
C LYS A 57 12.15 6.95 -9.71
N VAL A 58 11.76 5.69 -9.91
CA VAL A 58 10.79 5.31 -10.93
C VAL A 58 9.48 5.05 -10.22
N VAL A 59 8.44 5.80 -10.58
CA VAL A 59 7.08 5.65 -10.05
C VAL A 59 6.27 4.90 -11.08
N GLN A 60 5.81 3.71 -10.71
CA GLN A 60 4.86 2.93 -11.49
C GLN A 60 3.43 3.25 -11.06
N GLU A 61 2.64 3.73 -12.01
CA GLU A 61 1.19 3.86 -11.87
C GLU A 61 0.53 2.58 -12.34
N ALA A 62 -0.49 2.17 -11.59
CA ALA A 62 -1.24 0.96 -11.84
C ALA A 62 -2.70 1.15 -11.42
N THR A 63 -3.59 0.55 -12.18
CA THR A 63 -5.02 0.45 -11.92
C THR A 63 -5.35 -0.98 -11.57
N LEU A 64 -6.07 -1.19 -10.49
CA LEU A 64 -6.73 -2.46 -10.21
C LEU A 64 -8.00 -2.51 -11.08
N TYR A 65 -8.02 -3.37 -12.11
CA TYR A 65 -9.16 -3.49 -13.02
C TYR A 65 -10.00 -4.68 -12.58
N ASP A 66 -10.81 -4.49 -11.55
CA ASP A 66 -11.86 -5.45 -11.24
C ASP A 66 -13.04 -4.69 -10.63
N ALA A 67 -14.15 -4.62 -11.38
CA ALA A 67 -15.40 -4.07 -10.88
C ALA A 67 -16.09 -5.03 -9.90
N ASP A 68 -15.71 -6.32 -9.94
CA ASP A 68 -16.36 -7.41 -9.21
C ASP A 68 -15.46 -7.91 -8.06
N PHE A 69 -14.74 -7.01 -7.39
CA PHE A 69 -13.98 -7.36 -6.18
C PHE A 69 -14.88 -7.98 -5.09
N GLU A 70 -16.20 -7.77 -5.18
CA GLU A 70 -17.21 -8.37 -4.30
C GLU A 70 -17.53 -9.84 -4.60
N ALA A 71 -17.12 -10.41 -5.74
CA ALA A 71 -17.55 -11.74 -6.17
C ALA A 71 -16.42 -12.79 -6.18
N GLY A 72 -16.07 -13.30 -5.00
CA GLY A 72 -15.72 -14.73 -4.82
C GLY A 72 -14.53 -15.31 -5.62
N GLY A 73 -13.49 -14.53 -5.91
CA GLY A 73 -12.20 -15.06 -6.41
C GLY A 73 -11.27 -15.51 -5.26
N PRO A 74 -10.24 -16.33 -5.53
CA PRO A 74 -9.58 -17.14 -4.52
C PRO A 74 -8.90 -16.31 -3.42
N THR A 75 -9.31 -16.56 -2.17
CA THR A 75 -8.57 -16.33 -0.91
C THR A 75 -8.08 -14.92 -0.59
N ILE A 76 -8.57 -13.87 -1.24
CA ILE A 76 -8.25 -12.51 -0.82
C ILE A 76 -9.11 -12.21 0.42
N MET A 77 -8.49 -12.24 1.59
CA MET A 77 -9.17 -11.82 2.80
C MET A 77 -9.20 -10.30 2.85
N THR A 78 -10.40 -9.74 2.95
CA THR A 78 -10.61 -8.32 3.17
C THR A 78 -10.78 -8.07 4.67
N CYS A 79 -10.06 -7.07 5.16
CA CYS A 79 -10.22 -6.55 6.49
C CYS A 79 -10.72 -5.12 6.40
N SER A 80 -11.64 -4.76 7.27
CA SER A 80 -11.95 -3.36 7.51
C SER A 80 -12.22 -3.13 8.99
N LEU A 81 -12.25 -1.86 9.38
CA LEU A 81 -12.68 -1.48 10.70
C LEU A 81 -14.17 -1.80 10.81
N LEU A 82 -14.55 -2.68 11.75
CA LEU A 82 -15.96 -2.86 12.12
C LEU A 82 -16.53 -1.46 12.41
N ARG A 83 -17.65 -1.11 11.75
CA ARG A 83 -18.38 0.13 12.02
C ARG A 83 -18.97 0.08 13.43
N THR A 84 -18.13 0.22 14.44
CA THR A 84 -18.56 0.58 15.77
C THR A 84 -18.93 2.07 15.73
N GLY A 85 -19.97 2.46 16.48
CA GLY A 85 -20.37 3.86 16.54
C GLY A 85 -19.19 4.75 16.94
N SER A 86 -19.22 6.03 16.60
CA SER A 86 -18.12 6.99 16.82
C SER A 86 -17.55 7.07 18.24
N LYS A 87 -18.19 6.43 19.23
CA LYS A 87 -17.73 6.36 20.62
C LYS A 87 -16.70 5.26 20.89
N ASP A 88 -16.56 4.27 20.01
CA ASP A 88 -15.66 3.13 20.20
C ASP A 88 -14.50 3.11 19.19
N MET A 89 -14.24 4.23 18.50
CA MET A 89 -13.06 4.36 17.63
C MET A 89 -11.79 4.32 18.48
N PRO A 90 -10.84 3.43 18.17
CA PRO A 90 -9.53 3.42 18.81
C PRO A 90 -8.85 4.79 18.72
N GLN A 91 -8.19 5.20 19.81
CA GLN A 91 -7.52 6.50 19.86
C GLN A 91 -6.56 6.70 18.68
N GLY A 92 -6.61 7.88 18.08
CA GLY A 92 -5.74 8.28 16.98
C GLY A 92 -6.23 7.91 15.59
N ILE A 93 -7.21 7.00 15.43
CA ILE A 93 -7.75 6.63 14.12
C ILE A 93 -8.54 7.78 13.47
N ASP A 94 -9.14 8.67 14.25
CA ASP A 94 -9.88 9.84 13.74
C ASP A 94 -9.06 10.70 12.77
N ARG A 95 -7.73 10.70 12.93
CA ARG A 95 -6.81 11.44 12.05
C ARG A 95 -6.76 10.89 10.62
N LEU A 96 -7.05 9.60 10.45
CA LEU A 96 -7.15 8.96 9.13
C LEU A 96 -8.44 9.37 8.40
N GLY A 97 -9.46 9.85 9.11
CA GLY A 97 -10.73 10.23 8.50
C GLY A 97 -11.32 9.08 7.68
N ASN A 98 -11.53 9.32 6.38
CA ASN A 98 -12.11 8.32 5.47
C ASN A 98 -11.17 7.12 5.20
N ILE A 99 -9.85 7.30 5.37
CA ILE A 99 -8.87 6.23 5.16
C ILE A 99 -9.12 5.06 6.10
N ALA A 100 -9.58 5.33 7.34
CA ALA A 100 -9.86 4.29 8.33
C ALA A 100 -10.94 3.29 7.89
N PHE A 101 -11.78 3.67 6.93
CA PHE A 101 -12.90 2.85 6.43
C PHE A 101 -12.58 2.18 5.08
N GLN A 102 -11.37 2.34 4.56
CA GLN A 102 -10.98 1.65 3.34
C GLN A 102 -10.73 0.17 3.61
N ASP A 103 -11.01 -0.66 2.60
CA ASP A 103 -10.69 -2.06 2.66
C ASP A 103 -9.18 -2.28 2.61
N VAL A 104 -8.75 -3.25 3.42
CA VAL A 104 -7.37 -3.72 3.46
C VAL A 104 -7.35 -5.15 2.95
N LEU A 105 -6.65 -5.35 1.86
CA LEU A 105 -6.40 -6.66 1.26
C LEU A 105 -5.27 -7.34 2.02
N VAL A 106 -5.47 -8.59 2.40
CA VAL A 106 -4.42 -9.44 2.97
C VAL A 106 -4.04 -10.50 1.95
N VAL A 107 -2.80 -10.46 1.51
CA VAL A 107 -2.21 -11.41 0.55
C VAL A 107 -0.97 -12.01 1.20
N ASN A 108 -0.79 -13.33 1.11
CA ASN A 108 0.45 -13.94 1.56
C ASN A 108 1.53 -13.75 0.51
N ASN A 109 2.70 -13.26 0.91
CA ASN A 109 3.86 -13.27 0.02
C ASN A 109 4.40 -14.70 -0.20
N GLN A 110 5.42 -14.85 -1.03
CA GLN A 110 6.04 -16.16 -1.31
C GLN A 110 6.60 -16.88 -0.07
N ALA A 111 6.92 -16.16 1.00
CA ALA A 111 7.38 -16.73 2.27
C ALA A 111 6.22 -17.16 3.19
N GLY A 112 4.96 -17.02 2.74
CA GLY A 112 3.77 -17.30 3.54
C GLY A 112 3.49 -16.25 4.62
N VAL A 113 4.13 -15.07 4.51
CA VAL A 113 3.92 -13.95 5.45
C VAL A 113 2.78 -13.08 4.94
N PRO A 114 1.78 -12.74 5.78
CA PRO A 114 0.69 -11.87 5.36
C PRO A 114 1.21 -10.45 5.12
N VAL A 115 0.87 -9.91 3.96
CA VAL A 115 1.15 -8.54 3.55
C VAL A 115 -0.17 -7.82 3.35
N PHE A 116 -0.27 -6.63 3.93
CA PHE A 116 -1.47 -5.78 3.88
C PHE A 116 -1.32 -4.77 2.75
N PHE A 117 -2.33 -4.68 1.89
CA PHE A 117 -2.42 -3.71 0.81
C PHE A 117 -3.71 -2.93 0.91
N THR A 118 -3.63 -1.63 0.66
CA THR A 118 -4.79 -0.75 0.58
C THR A 118 -4.51 0.32 -0.46
N TRP A 119 -5.57 0.89 -1.03
CA TRP A 119 -5.48 1.80 -2.18
C TRP A 119 -5.97 3.19 -1.81
N PHE A 120 -5.03 4.13 -1.76
CA PHE A 120 -5.34 5.54 -1.50
C PHE A 120 -5.52 6.36 -2.77
N LEU A 121 -6.40 7.36 -2.68
CA LEU A 121 -6.42 8.47 -3.62
C LEU A 121 -5.09 9.22 -3.57
N PRO A 122 -4.66 9.87 -4.67
CA PRO A 122 -3.42 10.65 -4.67
C PRO A 122 -3.34 11.70 -3.56
N SER A 123 -4.45 12.39 -3.26
CA SER A 123 -4.53 13.37 -2.18
C SER A 123 -4.34 12.75 -0.80
N GLU A 124 -5.02 11.64 -0.52
CA GLU A 124 -4.90 10.90 0.75
C GLU A 124 -3.45 10.43 0.97
N PHE A 125 -2.80 9.95 -0.09
CA PHE A 125 -1.42 9.52 -0.04
C PHE A 125 -0.45 10.67 0.20
N ASP A 126 -0.70 11.84 -0.38
CA ASP A 126 0.15 13.02 -0.21
C ASP A 126 -0.03 13.61 1.20
N ASP A 127 -1.24 13.58 1.78
CA ASP A 127 -1.52 13.98 3.18
C ASP A 127 -0.71 13.12 4.17
N ILE A 128 -0.75 11.79 4.02
CA ILE A 128 0.03 10.87 4.86
C ILE A 128 1.54 11.17 4.78
N ARG A 129 2.05 11.56 3.61
CA ARG A 129 3.49 11.77 3.40
C ARG A 129 4.00 13.10 3.93
N GLN A 130 3.16 14.13 3.98
CA GLN A 130 3.56 15.43 4.50
C GLN A 130 3.73 15.38 6.02
N ASP A 131 2.86 14.63 6.71
CA ASP A 131 2.81 14.53 8.17
C ASP A 131 3.12 13.10 8.65
N GLU A 132 4.14 12.45 8.08
CA GLU A 132 4.40 11.02 8.29
C GLU A 132 4.54 10.62 9.78
N GLU A 133 5.20 11.45 10.59
CA GLU A 133 5.39 11.19 12.02
C GLU A 133 4.07 11.24 12.81
N ASP A 134 3.12 12.06 12.36
CA ASP A 134 1.80 12.20 13.00
C ASP A 134 0.84 11.10 12.55
N PHE A 135 0.97 10.63 11.31
CA PHE A 135 0.14 9.56 10.76
C PHE A 135 0.62 8.15 11.16
N LYS A 136 1.91 7.95 11.46
CA LYS A 136 2.46 6.65 11.88
C LYS A 136 1.70 6.00 13.04
N PRO A 137 1.43 6.69 14.17
CA PRO A 137 0.64 6.12 15.27
C PRO A 137 -0.78 5.77 14.85
N ALA A 138 -1.40 6.60 14.02
CA ALA A 138 -2.78 6.41 13.55
C ALA A 138 -2.89 5.20 12.61
N ILE A 139 -1.97 5.05 11.65
CA ILE A 139 -1.90 3.90 10.74
C ILE A 139 -1.64 2.62 11.54
N LYS A 140 -0.73 2.65 12.52
CA LYS A 140 -0.46 1.50 13.38
C LYS A 140 -1.73 1.09 14.15
N SER A 141 -2.38 2.04 14.80
CA SER A 141 -3.64 1.81 15.53
C SER A 141 -4.72 1.24 14.61
N TRP A 142 -4.85 1.77 13.39
CA TRP A 142 -5.78 1.25 12.39
C TRP A 142 -5.51 -0.20 12.02
N LEU A 143 -4.27 -0.55 11.68
CA LEU A 143 -3.88 -1.92 11.31
C LEU A 143 -4.09 -2.91 12.48
N GLU A 144 -3.84 -2.49 13.72
CA GLU A 144 -4.04 -3.34 14.93
C GLU A 144 -5.53 -3.60 15.23
N ASN A 145 -6.44 -2.75 14.74
CA ASN A 145 -7.88 -2.85 14.97
C ASN A 145 -8.65 -3.35 13.74
N LEU A 146 -7.95 -3.79 12.69
CA LEU A 146 -8.57 -4.42 11.54
C LEU A 146 -9.25 -5.73 11.94
N THR A 147 -10.48 -5.90 11.46
CA THR A 147 -11.25 -7.12 11.69
C THR A 147 -11.56 -7.82 10.38
N TRP A 148 -11.54 -9.15 10.41
CA TRP A 148 -11.78 -9.97 9.24
C TRP A 148 -13.25 -9.87 8.82
N ILE A 149 -13.47 -9.43 7.59
CA ILE A 149 -14.78 -9.58 6.95
C ILE A 149 -14.72 -10.90 6.18
N ARG A 150 -15.49 -11.89 6.63
CA ARG A 150 -15.81 -13.02 5.75
C ARG A 150 -16.82 -12.51 4.73
N ALA A 151 -16.42 -12.41 3.47
CA ALA A 151 -17.37 -12.31 2.37
C ALA A 151 -18.32 -13.52 2.47
N LEU A 152 -19.62 -13.25 2.67
CA LEU A 152 -20.70 -14.24 2.66
C LEU A 152 -21.16 -14.51 1.23
#